data_AF-A0A7Y7TR22-F1
#
_entry.id   AF-A0A7Y7TR22-F1
#
_cell.length_a   1.000
_cell.length_b   1.000
_cell.length_c   1.000
_cell.angle_alpha   90.00
_cell.angle_beta   90.00
_cell.angle_gamma   90.00
#
_symmetry.space_group_name_H-M   'P 1'
#
loop_
_entity.id
_entity.type
_entity.pdbx_description
1 polymer ?
#
loop_
_entity_poly.entity_id
_entity_poly.type
_entity_poly.pdbx_seq_one_letter_code
_entity_poly.pdbx_strand_id
1 'polypeptide(L)' 'MFLIDDLLMAPLKGMLFLGEKINEVIQKETSDEGTIKERLMALQLKFEMDEIDEEEYDKKEDELLKLLSNIRDEKTK' A
#
# COMPACT_ATOMS: atom_id res chain seq x y z
N MET A 1 14.74 27.04 12.88
CA MET A 1 13.97 26.84 11.64
C MET A 1 13.30 25.48 11.79
N PHE A 2 12.04 25.43 12.20
CA PHE A 2 11.44 24.26 12.89
C PHE A 2 10.02 23.90 12.40
N LEU A 3 9.61 24.42 11.23
CA LEU A 3 8.24 24.27 10.72
C LEU A 3 8.16 23.49 9.39
N ILE A 4 9.28 23.24 8.71
CA ILE A 4 9.28 22.52 7.42
C ILE A 4 9.38 21.00 7.63
N ASP A 5 10.18 20.55 8.60
CA ASP A 5 10.35 19.10 8.86
C ASP A 5 9.03 18.42 9.29
N ASP A 6 8.21 19.08 10.11
CA ASP A 6 6.92 18.52 10.54
C ASP A 6 5.87 18.50 9.42
N LEU A 7 5.95 19.42 8.46
CA LEU A 7 5.02 19.45 7.32
C LEU A 7 5.40 18.41 6.25
N LEU A 8 6.68 18.08 6.11
CA LEU A 8 7.15 16.98 5.27
C LEU A 8 6.85 15.60 5.88
N MET A 9 6.79 15.51 7.22
CA MET A 9 6.39 14.29 7.93
C MET A 9 4.88 14.17 8.19
N ALA A 10 4.10 15.22 7.97
CA ALA A 10 2.64 15.20 8.11
C ALA A 10 1.92 14.21 7.15
N PRO A 11 2.34 14.04 5.88
CA PRO A 11 1.82 12.98 5.01
C PRO A 11 2.12 11.59 5.54
N LEU A 12 3.32 11.35 6.08
CA LEU A 12 3.73 10.04 6.62
C LEU A 12 2.86 9.59 7.78
N LYS A 13 2.53 10.51 8.71
CA LYS A 13 1.59 10.24 9.80
C LYS A 13 0.17 9.97 9.29
N GLY A 14 -0.24 10.65 8.21
CA GLY A 14 -1.51 10.40 7.54
C GLY A 14 -1.55 9.03 6.83
N MET A 15 -0.44 8.62 6.21
CA MET A 15 -0.30 7.36 5.49
C MET A 15 -0.24 6.16 6.44
N LEU A 16 0.49 6.28 7.57
CA LEU A 16 0.51 5.26 8.62
C LEU A 16 -0.87 5.07 9.27
N PHE A 17 -1.58 6.17 9.56
CA PHE A 17 -2.96 6.10 10.05
C PHE A 17 -3.92 5.46 9.04
N LEU A 18 -3.71 5.72 7.74
CA LEU A 18 -4.44 5.05 6.67
C LEU A 18 -4.07 3.56 6.59
N GLY A 19 -2.80 3.21 6.71
CA GLY A 19 -2.32 1.83 6.72
C GLY A 19 -2.90 1.01 7.87
N GLU A 20 -2.92 1.56 9.09
CA GLU A 20 -3.56 0.93 10.26
C GLU A 20 -5.07 0.76 10.06
N LYS A 21 -5.77 1.80 9.58
CA LYS A 21 -7.21 1.72 9.31
C LYS A 21 -7.56 0.73 8.20
N ILE A 22 -6.78 0.70 7.13
CA ILE A 22 -7.03 -0.21 6.02
C ILE A 22 -6.71 -1.65 6.46
N ASN A 23 -5.66 -1.89 7.24
CA ASN A 23 -5.39 -3.20 7.86
C ASN A 23 -6.53 -3.65 8.78
N GLU A 24 -7.13 -2.74 9.57
CA GLU A 24 -8.32 -3.05 10.38
C GLU A 24 -9.57 -3.37 9.54
N VAL A 25 -9.76 -2.67 8.41
CA VAL A 25 -10.89 -2.90 7.50
C VAL A 25 -10.71 -4.19 6.70
N ILE A 26 -9.50 -4.50 6.25
CA ILE A 26 -9.20 -5.71 5.48
C ILE A 26 -9.18 -6.96 6.39
N GLN A 27 -8.72 -6.87 7.64
CA GLN A 27 -8.88 -7.97 8.61
C GLN A 27 -10.36 -8.33 8.83
N LYS A 28 -11.29 -7.38 8.64
CA LYS A 28 -12.73 -7.65 8.67
C LYS A 28 -13.28 -8.25 7.38
N GLU A 29 -12.64 -8.00 6.24
CA GLU A 29 -13.00 -8.55 4.92
C GLU A 29 -11.88 -9.46 4.39
N THR A 30 -11.82 -10.70 4.88
CA THR A 30 -10.87 -11.72 4.41
C THR A 30 -11.22 -12.14 2.96
N SER A 31 -10.77 -11.35 1.99
CA SER A 31 -10.94 -11.60 0.56
C SER A 31 -9.59 -11.57 -0.16
N ASP A 32 -9.47 -12.30 -1.26
CA ASP A 32 -8.22 -12.36 -2.04
C ASP A 32 -7.79 -10.96 -2.55
N GLU A 33 -8.76 -10.09 -2.85
CA GLU A 33 -8.52 -8.68 -3.19
C GLU A 33 -8.00 -7.87 -1.99
N GLY A 34 -8.53 -8.13 -0.79
CA GLY A 34 -8.05 -7.52 0.45
C GLY A 34 -6.58 -7.83 0.70
N THR A 35 -6.19 -9.10 0.59
CA THR A 35 -4.80 -9.52 0.79
C THR A 35 -3.83 -8.84 -0.19
N ILE A 36 -4.23 -8.61 -1.45
CA ILE A 36 -3.36 -7.90 -2.40
C ILE A 36 -3.25 -6.40 -2.04
N LYS A 37 -4.34 -5.77 -1.61
CA LYS A 37 -4.31 -4.37 -1.17
C LYS A 37 -3.41 -4.18 0.06
N GLU A 38 -3.42 -5.12 1.00
CA GLU A 38 -2.46 -5.12 2.13
C GLU A 38 -1.01 -5.19 1.65
N ARG A 39 -0.73 -6.05 0.67
CA ARG A 39 0.63 -6.17 0.10
C ARG A 39 1.08 -4.90 -0.63
N LEU A 40 0.17 -4.23 -1.35
CA LEU A 40 0.45 -2.94 -1.99
C LEU A 40 0.80 -1.86 -0.96
N MET A 41 0.04 -1.78 0.13
CA MET A 41 0.36 -0.85 1.22
C MET A 41 1.70 -1.16 1.89
N ALA A 42 1.97 -2.44 2.16
CA ALA A 42 3.26 -2.84 2.72
C ALA A 42 4.42 -2.52 1.78
N LEU A 43 4.22 -2.63 0.46
CA LEU A 43 5.21 -2.25 -0.56
C LEU A 43 5.47 -0.74 -0.56
N GLN A 44 4.41 0.08 -0.49
CA GLN A 44 4.50 1.54 -0.36
C GLN A 44 5.31 1.96 0.86
N LEU A 45 5.04 1.36 2.02
CA LEU A 45 5.78 1.66 3.25
C LEU A 45 7.28 1.36 3.11
N LYS A 46 7.64 0.25 2.45
CA LYS A 46 9.04 -0.10 2.21
C LYS A 46 9.75 0.92 1.33
N PHE A 47 9.09 1.39 0.28
CA PHE A 47 9.64 2.42 -0.59
C PHE A 47 9.81 3.75 0.16
N GLU A 48 8.80 4.16 0.94
CA GLU A 48 8.86 5.37 1.77
C GLU A 48 9.94 5.33 2.86
N MET A 49 10.28 4.12 3.32
CA MET A 49 11.35 3.90 4.30
C MET A 49 12.75 3.74 3.65
N ASP A 50 12.86 3.98 2.34
CA ASP A 50 14.07 3.75 1.53
C ASP A 50 14.61 2.31 1.66
N GLU A 51 13.76 1.33 1.99
CA GLU A 51 14.13 -0.09 2.08
C GLU A 51 14.23 -0.75 0.70
N ILE A 52 13.57 -0.16 -0.30
CA ILE A 52 13.60 -0.55 -1.71
C ILE A 52 13.73 0.70 -2.58
N ASP A 53 14.32 0.56 -3.76
CA ASP A 53 14.40 1.64 -4.74
C ASP A 53 13.14 1.70 -5.64
N GLU A 54 13.07 2.73 -6.47
CA GLU A 54 11.96 2.98 -7.39
C GLU A 54 11.78 1.85 -8.41
N GLU A 55 12.88 1.28 -8.94
CA GLU A 55 12.83 0.19 -9.90
C GLU A 55 12.24 -1.09 -9.29
N GLU A 56 12.63 -1.42 -8.05
CA GLU A 56 12.10 -2.55 -7.30
C GLU A 56 10.64 -2.33 -6.86
N TYR A 57 10.29 -1.09 -6.50
CA TYR A 57 8.91 -0.72 -6.19
C TYR A 57 8.01 -0.90 -7.42
N ASP A 58 8.34 -0.26 -8.54
CA ASP A 58 7.54 -0.27 -9.76
C ASP A 58 7.28 -1.70 -10.24
N LYS A 59 8.33 -2.52 -10.27
CA LYS A 59 8.21 -3.92 -10.69
C LYS A 59 7.22 -4.70 -9.84
N LYS A 60 7.32 -4.58 -8.51
CA LYS A 60 6.46 -5.31 -7.58
C LYS A 60 5.04 -4.77 -7.56
N GLU A 61 4.87 -3.46 -7.71
CA GLU A 61 3.56 -2.82 -7.81
C GLU A 61 2.82 -3.37 -9.04
N ASP A 62 3.48 -3.40 -10.18
CA ASP A 62 2.94 -3.90 -11.44
C ASP A 62 2.46 -5.36 -11.35
N GLU A 63 3.24 -6.21 -10.67
CA GLU A 63 2.88 -7.61 -10.41
C GLU A 63 1.63 -7.72 -9.54
N LEU A 64 1.56 -6.97 -8.44
CA LEU A 64 0.41 -6.98 -7.53
C LEU A 64 -0.85 -6.42 -8.20
N LEU A 65 -0.74 -5.37 -9.00
CA LEU A 65 -1.87 -4.80 -9.74
C LEU A 65 -2.40 -5.75 -10.82
N LYS A 66 -1.53 -6.50 -11.50
CA LYS A 66 -1.96 -7.56 -12.44
C LYS A 66 -2.75 -8.66 -11.73
N LEU A 67 -2.27 -9.12 -10.57
CA LEU A 67 -3.00 -10.08 -9.75
C LEU A 67 -4.37 -9.54 -9.31
N LEU A 68 -4.44 -8.27 -8.89
CA LEU A 68 -5.68 -7.62 -8.49
C LEU A 68 -6.69 -7.56 -9.65
N SER A 69 -6.22 -7.22 -10.86
CA SER A 69 -7.05 -7.21 -12.06
C SER A 69 -7.63 -8.59 -12.35
N ASN A 70 -6.79 -9.63 -12.32
CA ASN A 70 -7.24 -11.00 -12.60
C ASN A 70 -8.35 -11.45 -11.65
N ILE A 71 -8.21 -11.17 -10.35
CA ILE A 71 -9.23 -11.53 -9.34
C ILE A 71 -10.54 -10.78 -9.60
N ARG A 72 -10.47 -9.50 -9.99
CA ARG A 72 -11.66 -8.71 -10.32
C ARG A 72 -12.35 -9.25 -11.57
N ASP A 73 -11.58 -9.64 -12.58
CA ASP A 73 -12.09 -10.18 -13.83
C ASP A 73 -12.74 -11.56 -13.62
N GLU A 74 -12.19 -12.39 -12.74
CA GLU A 74 -12.77 -13.68 -12.33
C GLU A 74 -14.10 -13.52 -11.58
N LYS A 75 -14.23 -12.50 -10.72
CA LYS A 75 -15.50 -12.21 -10.02
C LYS A 75 -16.60 -11.66 -10.92
N THR A 76 -16.24 -11.13 -12.09
CA THR A 76 -17.18 -10.49 -13.02
C THR A 76 -17.70 -11.46 -14.09
N LYS A 77 -17.15 -12.69 -14.15
CA LYS A 77 -17.64 -13.79 -15.00
C LYS A 77 -18.72 -14.61 -14.31
#